data_AF-A0A7C2UHL3-F1
#
_entry.id   AF-A0A7C2UHL3-F1
#
_cell.length_a   1.000
_cell.length_b   1.000
_cell.length_c   1.000
_cell.angle_alpha   90.00
_cell.angle_beta   90.00
_cell.angle_gamma   90.00
#
_symmetry.space_group_name_H-M   'P 1'
#
loop_
_entity.id
_entity.type
_entity.pdbx_description
1 polymer ?
#
loop_
_entity_poly.entity_id
_entity_poly.type
_entity_poly.pdbx_seq_one_letter_code
_entity_poly.pdbx_strand_id
1 'polypeptide(L)'
;MRRCLGFVLGAVWAAAALGWGQGAVTLRWSWKVEAARSCSLGGGTLLLCQVSEGSSASVSLSVSSDPACTVHVAPVSAPPGWPAASPASGWGRVTTVYAFSPPPGSAGRRVEIVYRAWTDGIPSLDLKLAVEVSAPLPSCPPATPAPGAPPGTEARLPWSAHRPITWDDFWGPPPADRDPTAGAGIATVLAFDLTVVTARDPGTGMWQAGIASLLVTAAMERDRSWALPERRTAAALAHEQGHFDLAEVYRRILDRELRGLSADGWAAADAEQELRTRAGEAFRRVSAGHSEVQALYDGETDHGRDTARQMAWERWIAAWLREPGLAPLP
;
A
#
# COMPACT_ATOMS: atom_id res chain seq x y z
N MET A 1 14.69 11.47 -9.51
CA MET A 1 14.16 10.59 -10.57
C MET A 1 13.01 9.78 -9.97
N ARG A 2 11.77 10.24 -10.13
CA ARG A 2 10.59 9.52 -9.61
C ARG A 2 10.23 8.42 -10.61
N ARG A 3 10.29 7.17 -10.18
CA ARG A 3 9.91 6.00 -10.98
C ARG A 3 8.41 5.77 -10.76
N CYS A 4 7.65 5.62 -11.83
CA CYS A 4 6.23 5.29 -11.79
C CYS A 4 6.04 3.94 -11.07
N LEU A 5 5.65 3.96 -9.79
CA LEU A 5 5.21 2.76 -9.10
C LEU A 5 3.78 2.46 -9.55
N GLY A 6 3.64 1.52 -10.47
CA GLY A 6 2.41 0.73 -10.58
C GLY A 6 2.36 -0.20 -9.38
N PHE A 7 1.43 0.04 -8.45
CA PHE A 7 1.10 -0.93 -7.43
C PHE A 7 0.31 -2.07 -8.10
N VAL A 8 0.95 -3.22 -8.29
CA VAL A 8 0.23 -4.49 -8.42
C VAL A 8 0.37 -5.21 -7.08
N LEU A 9 -0.72 -5.29 -6.32
CA LEU A 9 -0.81 -6.17 -5.17
C LEU A 9 -1.07 -7.60 -5.67
N GLY A 10 -0.01 -8.42 -5.73
CA GLY A 10 -0.15 -9.87 -5.85
C GLY A 10 -0.04 -10.51 -4.47
N ALA A 11 -1.15 -10.84 -3.84
CA ALA A 11 -1.15 -11.73 -2.67
C ALA A 11 -1.26 -13.17 -3.18
N VAL A 12 -0.23 -13.98 -2.92
CA VAL A 12 -0.19 -15.37 -3.36
C VAL A 12 -0.08 -16.29 -2.14
N TRP A 13 -1.08 -17.15 -1.98
CA TRP A 13 -1.21 -18.08 -0.86
C TRP A 13 -0.72 -19.47 -1.27
N ALA A 14 0.19 -20.08 -0.49
CA ALA A 14 0.61 -21.47 -0.71
C ALA A 14 0.81 -22.18 0.64
N ALA A 15 0.32 -23.41 0.76
CA ALA A 15 0.45 -24.21 1.98
C ALA A 15 1.06 -25.58 1.64
N ALA A 16 1.98 -26.07 2.47
CA ALA A 16 2.35 -27.49 2.48
C ALA A 16 2.26 -28.07 3.89
N ALA A 17 1.73 -29.28 3.99
CA ALA A 17 1.81 -30.06 5.21
C ALA A 17 3.10 -30.90 5.18
N LEU A 18 3.92 -30.78 6.21
CA LEU A 18 5.08 -31.64 6.43
C LEU A 18 4.93 -32.30 7.80
N GLY A 19 4.58 -33.59 7.83
CA GLY A 19 4.60 -34.35 9.08
C GLY A 19 4.23 -35.82 8.91
N TRP A 20 4.96 -36.68 9.64
CA TRP A 20 4.63 -38.10 9.83
C TRP A 20 4.47 -38.35 11.33
N GLY A 21 3.35 -38.96 11.74
CA GLY A 21 3.08 -39.36 13.13
C GLY A 21 2.13 -38.43 13.90
N GLN A 22 1.47 -38.97 14.93
CA GLN A 22 0.58 -38.22 15.83
C GLN A 22 1.40 -37.09 16.51
N GLY A 23 1.10 -35.83 16.17
CA GLY A 23 1.89 -34.65 16.57
C GLY A 23 2.49 -33.83 15.42
N ALA A 24 2.14 -34.12 14.16
CA ALA A 24 2.60 -33.39 12.99
C ALA A 24 2.29 -31.88 13.04
N VAL A 25 3.33 -31.03 13.13
CA VAL A 25 3.20 -29.58 12.96
C VAL A 25 3.19 -29.25 11.47
N THR A 26 2.20 -28.48 11.04
CA THR A 26 2.04 -28.00 9.68
C THR A 26 2.61 -26.59 9.54
N LEU A 27 3.50 -26.38 8.56
CA LEU A 27 3.98 -25.04 8.21
C LEU A 27 3.17 -24.44 7.06
N ARG A 28 2.57 -23.27 7.28
CA ARG A 28 1.88 -22.49 6.24
C ARG A 28 2.67 -21.24 5.94
N TRP A 29 2.76 -20.84 4.68
CA TRP A 29 3.44 -19.60 4.32
C TRP A 29 2.62 -18.75 3.35
N SER A 30 3.01 -17.50 3.23
CA SER A 30 2.45 -16.59 2.23
C SER A 30 3.50 -15.57 1.83
N TRP A 31 3.43 -15.17 0.56
CA TRP A 31 4.26 -14.11 0.02
C TRP A 31 3.37 -12.92 -0.33
N LYS A 32 3.81 -11.73 0.04
CA LYS A 32 3.28 -10.47 -0.45
C LYS A 32 4.41 -9.72 -1.13
N VAL A 33 4.24 -9.34 -2.40
CA VAL A 33 5.23 -8.59 -3.16
C VAL A 33 4.66 -7.24 -3.56
N GLU A 34 5.41 -6.18 -3.31
CA GLU A 34 5.08 -4.81 -3.70
C GLU A 34 5.99 -4.37 -4.85
N ALA A 35 5.42 -3.64 -5.81
CA ALA A 35 6.09 -3.16 -7.03
C ALA A 35 6.58 -4.27 -7.98
N ALA A 36 5.99 -5.46 -7.94
CA ALA A 36 6.10 -6.44 -9.02
C ALA A 36 5.13 -6.13 -10.17
N ARG A 37 5.50 -6.46 -11.41
CA ARG A 37 4.60 -6.42 -12.57
C ARG A 37 3.60 -7.57 -12.56
N SER A 38 4.05 -8.73 -12.10
CA SER A 38 3.25 -9.95 -12.02
C SER A 38 3.92 -10.90 -11.03
N CYS A 39 3.13 -11.76 -10.40
CA CYS A 39 3.61 -12.88 -9.59
C CYS A 39 2.75 -14.12 -9.85
N SER A 40 3.37 -15.29 -9.93
CA SER A 40 2.70 -16.57 -10.11
C SER A 40 3.40 -17.67 -9.31
N LEU A 41 2.66 -18.73 -8.97
CA LEU A 41 3.22 -19.90 -8.30
C LEU A 41 3.96 -20.77 -9.32
N GLY A 42 5.27 -20.95 -9.11
CA GLY A 42 6.14 -21.80 -9.95
C GLY A 42 6.12 -23.28 -9.57
N GLY A 43 5.22 -23.69 -8.68
CA GLY A 43 5.12 -25.05 -8.12
C GLY A 43 5.84 -25.20 -6.76
N GLY A 44 5.24 -25.99 -5.85
CA GLY A 44 5.78 -26.22 -4.51
C GLY A 44 5.91 -24.92 -3.70
N THR A 45 7.14 -24.58 -3.31
CA THR A 45 7.46 -23.40 -2.50
C THR A 45 7.95 -22.19 -3.32
N LEU A 46 8.00 -22.32 -4.65
CA LEU A 46 8.53 -21.30 -5.55
C LEU A 46 7.47 -20.25 -5.90
N LEU A 47 7.74 -18.99 -5.58
CA LEU A 47 7.06 -17.82 -6.14
C LEU A 47 7.90 -17.24 -7.27
N LEU A 48 7.31 -17.04 -8.44
CA LEU A 48 7.94 -16.36 -9.56
C LEU A 48 7.34 -14.96 -9.69
N CYS A 49 8.16 -13.92 -9.65
CA CYS A 49 7.71 -12.54 -9.82
C CYS A 49 8.53 -11.82 -10.88
N GLN A 50 7.89 -10.93 -11.64
CA GLN A 50 8.56 -10.02 -12.56
C GLN A 50 8.73 -8.65 -11.90
N VAL A 51 9.94 -8.13 -11.81
CA VAL A 51 10.24 -6.80 -11.22
C VAL A 51 11.06 -5.99 -12.21
N SER A 52 10.71 -4.73 -12.42
CA SER A 52 11.42 -3.88 -13.38
C SER A 52 12.75 -3.38 -12.83
N GLU A 53 13.78 -3.39 -13.68
CA GLU A 53 15.11 -2.91 -13.35
C GLU A 53 15.12 -1.55 -12.63
N GLY A 54 15.81 -1.50 -11.49
CA GLY A 54 16.00 -0.35 -10.60
C GLY A 54 14.74 0.12 -9.84
N SER A 55 13.62 -0.57 -9.96
CA SER A 55 12.43 -0.29 -9.15
C SER A 55 12.69 -0.70 -7.70
N SER A 56 12.23 0.09 -6.74
CA SER A 56 12.25 -0.30 -5.34
C SER A 56 11.11 -1.27 -5.08
N ALA A 57 11.45 -2.54 -4.85
CA ALA A 57 10.51 -3.61 -4.56
C ALA A 57 10.67 -4.11 -3.13
N SER A 58 9.57 -4.55 -2.53
CA SER A 58 9.56 -5.15 -1.19
C SER A 58 8.85 -6.49 -1.25
N VAL A 59 9.33 -7.46 -0.46
CA VAL A 59 8.71 -8.77 -0.34
C VAL A 59 8.54 -9.09 1.13
N SER A 60 7.31 -9.37 1.54
CA SER A 60 6.99 -9.90 2.86
C SER A 60 6.77 -11.40 2.76
N LEU A 61 7.54 -12.17 3.53
CA LEU A 61 7.35 -13.61 3.74
C LEU A 61 6.77 -13.81 5.13
N SER A 62 5.56 -14.39 5.22
CA SER A 62 4.97 -14.83 6.49
C SER A 62 4.94 -16.34 6.56
N VAL A 63 5.42 -16.93 7.65
CA VAL A 63 5.41 -18.37 7.92
C VAL A 63 4.75 -18.63 9.27
N SER A 64 3.87 -19.62 9.35
CA SER A 64 3.14 -19.98 10.56
C SER A 64 3.12 -21.50 10.78
N SER A 65 3.01 -21.91 12.04
CA SER A 65 2.93 -23.31 12.47
C SER A 65 1.57 -23.65 13.07
N ASP A 66 1.11 -24.87 12.84
CA ASP A 66 -0.10 -25.44 13.43
C ASP A 66 0.13 -26.90 13.85
N PRO A 67 0.08 -27.25 15.16
CA PRO A 67 -0.15 -26.35 16.29
C PRO A 67 0.98 -25.31 16.45
N ALA A 68 0.65 -24.18 17.06
CA ALA A 68 1.59 -23.07 17.22
C ALA A 68 2.83 -23.48 18.02
N CYS A 69 4.00 -23.28 17.42
CA CYS A 69 5.32 -23.49 18.01
C CYS A 69 6.29 -22.43 17.49
N THR A 70 7.54 -22.42 17.98
CA THR A 70 8.56 -21.51 17.48
C THR A 70 8.89 -21.82 16.01
N VAL A 71 8.74 -20.81 15.16
CA VAL A 71 9.11 -20.84 13.75
C VAL A 71 10.32 -19.94 13.54
N HIS A 72 11.32 -20.45 12.85
CA HIS A 72 12.49 -19.71 12.42
C HIS A 72 12.50 -19.58 10.91
N VAL A 73 12.93 -18.42 10.42
CA VAL A 73 13.11 -18.12 9.00
C VAL A 73 14.47 -17.44 8.86
N ALA A 74 15.37 -18.00 8.05
CA ALA A 74 16.68 -17.40 7.78
C ALA A 74 16.99 -17.38 6.29
N PRO A 75 17.68 -16.34 5.81
CA PRO A 75 18.14 -16.31 4.43
C PRO A 75 19.24 -17.34 4.21
N VAL A 76 19.12 -18.12 3.14
CA VAL A 76 20.13 -19.08 2.69
C VAL A 76 21.01 -18.44 1.61
N SER A 77 20.39 -17.70 0.70
CA SER A 77 21.09 -16.97 -0.35
C SER A 77 20.30 -15.73 -0.77
N ALA A 78 21.06 -14.67 -1.08
CA ALA A 78 20.58 -13.46 -1.71
C ALA A 78 21.42 -13.19 -2.98
N PRO A 79 20.85 -12.53 -4.01
CA PRO A 79 21.60 -12.20 -5.22
C PRO A 79 22.80 -11.29 -4.93
N PRO A 80 23.95 -11.47 -5.61
CA PRO A 80 25.10 -10.59 -5.46
C PRO A 80 24.74 -9.12 -5.74
N GLY A 81 25.17 -8.22 -4.84
CA GLY A 81 24.91 -6.79 -4.94
C GLY A 81 23.53 -6.34 -4.43
N TRP A 82 22.72 -7.24 -3.88
CA TRP A 82 21.47 -6.90 -3.21
C TRP A 82 21.68 -6.79 -1.69
N PRO A 83 20.81 -6.09 -0.94
CA PRO A 83 20.90 -6.01 0.51
C PRO A 83 20.91 -7.39 1.17
N ALA A 84 21.63 -7.54 2.27
CA ALA A 84 21.57 -8.76 3.06
C ALA A 84 20.16 -8.90 3.68
N ALA A 85 19.52 -10.05 3.46
CA ALA A 85 18.31 -10.40 4.19
C ALA A 85 18.64 -10.69 5.67
N SER A 86 17.67 -10.50 6.56
CA SER A 86 17.84 -10.76 8.00
C SER A 86 17.04 -11.99 8.43
N PRO A 87 17.57 -12.82 9.35
CA PRO A 87 16.82 -13.89 9.96
C PRO A 87 15.73 -13.34 10.88
N ALA A 88 14.66 -14.11 11.07
CA ALA A 88 13.54 -13.79 11.94
C ALA A 88 13.03 -15.05 12.63
N SER A 89 12.50 -14.92 13.84
CA SER A 89 11.84 -16.02 14.56
C SER A 89 10.64 -15.52 15.35
N GLY A 90 9.64 -16.37 15.55
CA GLY A 90 8.44 -16.02 16.30
C GLY A 90 7.65 -17.25 16.73
N TRP A 91 6.81 -17.09 17.75
CA TRP A 91 5.89 -18.15 18.20
C TRP A 91 4.63 -18.17 17.34
N GLY A 92 4.28 -19.32 16.77
CA GLY A 92 3.09 -19.54 15.95
C GLY A 92 3.14 -18.90 14.55
N ARG A 93 3.67 -17.67 14.43
CA ARG A 93 3.89 -16.99 13.15
C ARG A 93 5.08 -16.05 13.21
N VAL A 94 5.81 -15.95 12.11
CA VAL A 94 6.87 -14.97 11.88
C VAL A 94 6.70 -14.34 10.51
N THR A 95 6.95 -13.03 10.41
CA THR A 95 6.95 -12.31 9.13
C THR A 95 8.27 -11.56 8.98
N THR A 96 8.92 -11.70 7.83
CA THR A 96 10.13 -10.92 7.47
C THR A 96 9.87 -10.13 6.20
N VAL A 97 10.46 -8.94 6.10
CA VAL A 97 10.36 -8.06 4.94
C VAL A 97 11.73 -7.88 4.32
N TYR A 98 11.82 -8.12 3.02
CA TYR A 98 13.03 -7.96 2.24
C TYR A 98 12.82 -6.91 1.16
N ALA A 99 13.50 -5.77 1.31
CA ALA A 99 13.51 -4.70 0.33
C ALA A 99 14.74 -4.82 -0.58
N PHE A 100 14.54 -4.63 -1.89
CA PHE A 100 15.61 -4.68 -2.87
C PHE A 100 15.33 -3.76 -4.06
N SER A 101 16.35 -3.56 -4.88
CA SER A 101 16.24 -2.85 -6.15
C SER A 101 17.13 -3.55 -7.18
N PRO A 102 16.58 -4.11 -8.27
CA PRO A 102 17.41 -4.79 -9.26
C PRO A 102 18.42 -3.80 -9.88
N PRO A 103 19.72 -4.11 -9.91
CA PRO A 103 20.74 -3.17 -10.37
C PRO A 103 20.63 -2.87 -11.86
N PRO A 104 21.11 -1.70 -12.34
CA PRO A 104 21.14 -1.40 -13.76
C PRO A 104 21.85 -2.48 -14.60
N GLY A 105 21.34 -2.80 -15.79
CA GLY A 105 21.88 -3.83 -16.68
C GLY A 105 21.56 -5.27 -16.25
N SER A 106 20.58 -5.47 -15.36
CA SER A 106 20.13 -6.80 -14.92
C SER A 106 18.88 -7.30 -15.64
N ALA A 107 18.26 -6.50 -16.53
CA ALA A 107 17.15 -6.93 -17.36
C ALA A 107 17.44 -8.25 -18.11
N GLY A 108 16.44 -9.14 -18.14
CA GLY A 108 16.55 -10.47 -18.71
C GLY A 108 17.23 -11.50 -17.81
N ARG A 109 17.78 -11.10 -16.65
CA ARG A 109 18.31 -12.04 -15.66
C ARG A 109 17.20 -12.54 -14.75
N ARG A 110 17.32 -13.81 -14.36
CA ARG A 110 16.56 -14.40 -13.28
C ARG A 110 17.46 -14.55 -12.07
N VAL A 111 17.02 -14.06 -10.92
CA VAL A 111 17.72 -14.20 -9.65
C VAL A 111 16.81 -14.88 -8.64
N GLU A 112 17.39 -15.65 -7.72
CA GLU A 112 16.63 -16.38 -6.71
C GLU A 112 17.04 -15.91 -5.31
N ILE A 113 16.03 -15.67 -4.48
CA ILE A 113 16.16 -15.41 -3.05
C ILE A 113 15.60 -16.65 -2.35
N VAL A 114 16.41 -17.24 -1.48
CA VAL A 114 16.03 -18.47 -0.78
C VAL A 114 16.00 -18.22 0.71
N TYR A 115 14.84 -18.47 1.32
CA TYR A 115 14.68 -18.53 2.76
C TYR A 115 14.53 -19.99 3.19
N ARG A 116 15.10 -20.30 4.34
CA ARG A 116 14.87 -21.58 5.02
C ARG A 116 13.98 -21.33 6.21
N ALA A 117 12.86 -22.04 6.27
CA ALA A 117 11.96 -22.07 7.40
C ALA A 117 12.11 -23.39 8.16
N TRP A 118 12.12 -23.36 9.49
CA TRP A 118 12.14 -24.58 10.31
C TRP A 118 11.47 -24.36 11.67
N THR A 119 11.14 -25.47 12.31
CA THR A 119 10.72 -25.56 13.71
C THR A 119 11.55 -26.66 14.37
N ASP A 120 11.63 -26.65 15.70
CA ASP A 120 12.34 -27.70 16.42
C ASP A 120 11.72 -29.09 16.12
N GLY A 121 12.58 -30.06 15.82
CA GLY A 121 12.18 -31.44 15.54
C GLY A 121 11.60 -31.72 14.15
N ILE A 122 11.56 -30.74 13.23
CA ILE A 122 11.02 -30.90 11.87
C ILE A 122 12.06 -30.53 10.81
N PRO A 123 12.14 -31.27 9.67
CA PRO A 123 13.00 -30.89 8.56
C PRO A 123 12.72 -29.48 8.06
N SER A 124 13.79 -28.74 7.79
CA SER A 124 13.69 -27.39 7.25
C SER A 124 13.10 -27.37 5.83
N LEU A 125 12.32 -26.34 5.52
CA LEU A 125 11.70 -26.10 4.23
C LEU A 125 12.34 -24.87 3.55
N ASP A 126 12.82 -25.04 2.32
CA ASP A 126 13.34 -23.93 1.52
C ASP A 126 12.19 -23.28 0.73
N LEU A 127 11.94 -22.01 1.01
CA LEU A 127 10.98 -21.12 0.38
C LEU A 127 11.72 -20.23 -0.62
N LYS A 128 11.33 -20.30 -1.89
CA LYS A 128 12.08 -19.68 -2.98
C LYS A 128 11.27 -18.57 -3.64
N LEU A 129 11.91 -17.42 -3.82
CA LEU A 129 11.41 -16.35 -4.67
C LEU A 129 12.34 -16.22 -5.87
N ALA A 130 11.84 -16.51 -7.07
CA ALA A 130 12.52 -16.17 -8.31
C ALA A 130 12.03 -14.80 -8.80
N VAL A 131 12.97 -13.87 -9.00
CA VAL A 131 12.71 -12.57 -9.60
C VAL A 131 13.25 -12.57 -11.02
N GLU A 132 12.36 -12.49 -11.99
CA GLU A 132 12.69 -12.17 -13.37
C GLU A 132 12.78 -10.64 -13.51
N VAL A 133 13.98 -10.15 -13.80
CA VAL A 133 14.18 -8.72 -13.99
C VAL A 133 13.68 -8.35 -15.37
N SER A 134 12.58 -7.62 -15.44
CA SER A 134 12.10 -7.09 -16.72
C SER A 134 12.93 -5.87 -17.12
N ALA A 135 12.89 -5.51 -18.40
CA ALA A 135 13.40 -4.22 -18.86
C ALA A 135 12.94 -3.10 -17.91
N PRO A 136 13.81 -2.10 -17.63
CA PRO A 136 13.43 -0.94 -16.84
C PRO A 136 12.12 -0.40 -17.38
N LEU A 137 11.24 0.05 -16.48
CA LEU A 137 10.10 0.85 -16.91
C LEU A 137 10.66 1.95 -17.80
N PRO A 138 10.11 2.18 -19.01
CA PRO A 138 10.56 3.28 -19.83
C PRO A 138 10.56 4.50 -18.93
N SER A 139 11.73 5.13 -18.80
CA SER A 139 11.78 6.46 -18.19
C SER A 139 10.75 7.25 -18.95
N CYS A 140 9.67 7.68 -18.30
CA CYS A 140 8.87 8.74 -18.88
C CYS A 140 9.88 9.80 -19.28
N PRO A 141 9.98 10.19 -20.57
CA PRO A 141 10.56 11.49 -20.84
C PRO A 141 9.86 12.45 -19.88
N PRO A 142 10.57 13.36 -19.19
CA PRO A 142 9.89 14.39 -18.42
C PRO A 142 8.82 14.93 -19.37
N ALA A 143 7.55 14.79 -18.97
CA ALA A 143 6.47 15.33 -19.76
C ALA A 143 6.87 16.77 -19.98
N THR A 144 7.12 17.13 -21.25
CA THR A 144 7.35 18.51 -21.63
C THR A 144 6.25 19.27 -20.92
N PRO A 145 6.56 20.24 -20.04
CA PRO A 145 5.53 20.92 -19.29
C PRO A 145 4.50 21.38 -20.31
N ALA A 146 3.26 20.92 -20.13
CA ALA A 146 2.15 21.39 -20.94
C ALA A 146 2.24 22.92 -20.93
N PRO A 147 2.14 23.58 -22.10
CA PRO A 147 2.29 25.02 -22.17
C PRO A 147 1.20 25.65 -21.30
N GLY A 148 1.57 26.12 -20.11
CA GLY A 148 0.62 26.70 -19.16
C GLY A 148 0.97 26.58 -17.66
N ALA A 149 1.82 25.64 -17.23
CA ALA A 149 2.14 25.52 -15.79
C ALA A 149 3.12 26.63 -15.34
N PRO A 150 2.78 27.50 -14.36
CA PRO A 150 3.71 28.47 -13.81
C PRO A 150 4.87 27.76 -13.08
N PRO A 151 6.12 28.23 -13.23
CA PRO A 151 7.25 27.67 -12.49
C PRO A 151 7.03 27.83 -10.98
N GLY A 152 7.07 26.72 -10.22
CA GLY A 152 6.96 26.71 -8.75
C GLY A 152 5.75 25.97 -8.17
N THR A 153 4.87 25.41 -8.99
CA THR A 153 3.65 24.72 -8.51
C THR A 153 3.94 23.26 -8.13
N GLU A 154 3.65 22.87 -6.89
CA GLU A 154 3.84 21.48 -6.42
C GLU A 154 2.97 20.47 -7.19
N ALA A 155 3.53 19.30 -7.50
CA ALA A 155 2.83 18.20 -8.16
C ALA A 155 1.66 17.63 -7.34
N ARG A 156 1.66 17.89 -6.02
CA ARG A 156 0.55 17.53 -5.13
C ARG A 156 -0.26 18.76 -4.79
N LEU A 157 -1.57 18.67 -4.96
CA LEU A 157 -2.53 19.65 -4.48
C LEU A 157 -3.17 19.12 -3.20
N PRO A 158 -2.84 19.67 -2.01
CA PRO A 158 -3.53 19.31 -0.79
C PRO A 158 -5.00 19.77 -0.84
N TRP A 159 -5.89 19.00 -0.21
CA TRP A 159 -7.30 19.36 -0.16
C TRP A 159 -7.53 20.66 0.61
N SER A 160 -8.41 21.52 0.08
CA SER A 160 -8.86 22.74 0.75
C SER A 160 -10.25 23.13 0.30
N ALA A 161 -11.14 23.39 1.27
CA ALA A 161 -12.49 23.92 1.01
C ALA A 161 -12.47 25.26 0.22
N HIS A 162 -11.39 26.02 0.31
CA HIS A 162 -11.23 27.32 -0.34
C HIS A 162 -10.52 27.24 -1.69
N ARG A 163 -10.06 26.04 -2.07
CA ARG A 163 -9.43 25.81 -3.37
C ARG A 163 -9.94 24.50 -3.99
N PRO A 164 -11.15 24.53 -4.58
CA PRO A 164 -11.63 23.45 -5.43
C PRO A 164 -10.68 23.19 -6.60
N ILE A 165 -10.71 21.96 -7.14
CA ILE A 165 -9.93 21.60 -8.31
C ILE A 165 -10.48 22.29 -9.55
N THR A 166 -9.59 22.51 -10.51
CA THR A 166 -9.90 23.07 -11.82
C THR A 166 -9.29 22.18 -12.88
N TRP A 167 -9.72 22.32 -14.14
CA TRP A 167 -9.10 21.57 -15.25
C TRP A 167 -7.60 21.90 -15.43
N ASP A 168 -7.14 23.03 -14.91
CA ASP A 168 -5.73 23.40 -14.88
C ASP A 168 -4.90 22.56 -13.89
N ASP A 169 -5.53 21.77 -13.02
CA ASP A 169 -4.85 20.87 -12.08
C ASP A 169 -4.62 19.45 -12.68
N PHE A 170 -5.12 19.15 -13.88
CA PHE A 170 -5.01 17.84 -14.55
C PHE A 170 -3.88 17.85 -15.57
N TRP A 171 -2.65 17.61 -15.09
CA TRP A 171 -1.42 17.72 -15.90
C TRP A 171 -1.02 16.41 -16.58
N GLY A 172 -1.56 15.29 -16.12
CA GLY A 172 -1.22 13.97 -16.60
C GLY A 172 -1.84 13.64 -17.97
N PRO A 173 -1.16 12.83 -18.79
CA PRO A 173 -1.77 12.25 -19.97
C PRO A 173 -2.75 11.12 -19.58
N PRO A 174 -3.80 10.86 -20.38
CA PRO A 174 -4.66 9.70 -20.21
C PRO A 174 -3.84 8.39 -20.23
N PRO A 175 -4.02 7.47 -19.25
CA PRO A 175 -3.40 6.15 -19.27
C PRO A 175 -3.83 5.36 -20.51
N ALA A 176 -2.91 4.56 -21.04
CA ALA A 176 -3.18 3.72 -22.23
C ALA A 176 -4.21 2.61 -21.96
N ASP A 177 -4.33 2.19 -20.70
CA ASP A 177 -5.22 1.14 -20.19
C ASP A 177 -6.47 1.69 -19.49
N ARG A 178 -6.77 2.99 -19.65
CA ARG A 178 -7.99 3.59 -19.08
C ARG A 178 -9.26 2.90 -19.59
N ASP A 179 -10.33 2.98 -18.81
CA ASP A 179 -11.68 2.69 -19.31
C ASP A 179 -11.94 3.59 -20.55
N PRO A 180 -12.30 3.02 -21.72
CA PRO A 180 -12.60 3.78 -22.93
C PRO A 180 -13.72 4.81 -22.73
N THR A 181 -14.65 4.57 -21.80
CA THR A 181 -15.78 5.44 -21.47
C THR A 181 -15.42 6.55 -20.50
N ALA A 182 -14.32 6.44 -19.75
CA ALA A 182 -13.85 7.47 -18.83
C ALA A 182 -13.33 8.70 -19.60
N GLY A 183 -13.88 9.88 -19.27
CA GLY A 183 -13.50 11.15 -19.87
C GLY A 183 -12.41 11.92 -19.12
N ALA A 184 -12.25 11.61 -17.84
CA ALA A 184 -11.25 12.15 -16.94
C ALA A 184 -10.92 11.10 -15.87
N GLY A 185 -9.87 11.36 -15.10
CA GLY A 185 -9.59 10.60 -13.90
C GLY A 185 -8.66 11.38 -12.98
N ILE A 186 -9.04 11.45 -11.71
CA ILE A 186 -8.24 12.05 -10.65
C ILE A 186 -7.44 11.00 -9.87
N ALA A 187 -6.16 11.28 -9.64
CA ALA A 187 -5.31 10.48 -8.77
C ALA A 187 -5.27 11.13 -7.38
N THR A 188 -5.76 10.45 -6.36
CA THR A 188 -5.69 10.90 -4.96
C THR A 188 -4.73 10.04 -4.15
N VAL A 189 -4.10 10.64 -3.14
CA VAL A 189 -3.19 9.95 -2.22
C VAL A 189 -3.50 10.30 -0.77
N LEU A 190 -3.58 9.26 0.07
CA LEU A 190 -3.57 9.37 1.52
C LEU A 190 -2.18 9.04 2.07
N ALA A 191 -1.72 9.83 3.03
CA ALA A 191 -0.47 9.58 3.74
C ALA A 191 -0.57 10.05 5.19
N PHE A 192 0.27 9.47 6.05
CA PHE A 192 0.45 9.95 7.41
C PHE A 192 1.91 9.85 7.84
N ASP A 193 2.29 10.75 8.74
CA ASP A 193 3.55 10.76 9.46
C ASP A 193 3.25 10.89 10.96
N LEU A 194 3.94 10.11 11.78
CA LEU A 194 3.78 10.15 13.23
C LEU A 194 5.12 10.08 13.96
N THR A 195 5.16 10.74 15.13
CA THR A 195 6.24 10.59 16.11
C THR A 195 5.69 9.88 17.33
N VAL A 196 6.37 8.84 17.79
CA VAL A 196 5.99 8.06 18.97
C VAL A 196 6.73 8.58 20.19
N VAL A 197 6.02 8.65 21.31
CA VAL A 197 6.60 8.86 22.64
C VAL A 197 6.29 7.65 23.50
N THR A 198 7.25 7.25 24.34
CA THR A 198 7.08 6.16 25.30
C THR A 198 7.32 6.65 26.72
N ALA A 199 6.56 6.11 27.66
CA ALA A 199 6.71 6.36 29.08
C ALA A 199 6.51 5.06 29.87
N ARG A 200 7.24 4.89 30.97
CA ARG A 200 7.05 3.74 31.85
C ARG A 200 6.01 4.07 32.91
N ASP A 201 4.97 3.25 33.01
CA ASP A 201 3.96 3.32 34.05
C ASP A 201 4.54 2.77 35.38
N PRO A 202 4.65 3.58 36.45
CA PRO A 202 5.17 3.14 37.73
C PRO A 202 4.27 2.14 38.46
N GLY A 203 2.97 2.13 38.20
CA GLY A 203 1.99 1.26 38.87
C GLY A 203 1.97 -0.15 38.29
N THR A 204 2.06 -0.28 36.97
CA THR A 204 2.07 -1.58 36.27
C THR A 204 3.48 -2.07 35.93
N GLY A 205 4.47 -1.17 35.90
CA GLY A 205 5.84 -1.45 35.47
C GLY A 205 6.02 -1.59 33.96
N MET A 206 4.93 -1.51 33.18
CA MET A 206 4.90 -1.61 31.73
C MET A 206 5.26 -0.29 31.05
N TRP A 207 5.70 -0.36 29.80
CA TRP A 207 5.87 0.81 28.94
C TRP A 207 4.60 1.08 28.16
N GLN A 208 4.22 2.34 28.06
CA GLN A 208 3.11 2.81 27.23
C GLN A 208 3.66 3.68 26.11
N ALA A 209 3.16 3.48 24.90
CA ALA A 209 3.43 4.28 23.72
C ALA A 209 2.19 5.09 23.36
N GLY A 210 2.41 6.35 22.98
CA GLY A 210 1.41 7.24 22.43
C GLY A 210 1.97 8.07 21.27
N ILE A 211 1.09 8.79 20.58
CA ILE A 211 1.48 9.64 19.46
C ILE A 211 1.79 11.06 19.97
N ALA A 212 3.04 11.49 19.82
CA ALA A 212 3.50 12.83 20.18
C ALA A 212 3.15 13.88 19.11
N SER A 213 3.27 13.50 17.83
CA SER A 213 2.86 14.33 16.71
C SER A 213 2.27 13.45 15.61
N LEU A 214 1.27 13.99 14.92
CA LEU A 214 0.56 13.34 13.84
C LEU A 214 0.26 14.34 12.73
N LEU A 215 0.64 13.98 11.51
CA LEU A 215 0.22 14.64 10.29
C LEU A 215 -0.47 13.59 9.40
N VAL A 216 -1.71 13.84 9.00
CA VAL A 216 -2.43 13.02 8.02
C VAL A 216 -2.86 13.91 6.87
N THR A 217 -2.52 13.54 5.64
CA THR A 217 -2.73 14.35 4.43
C THR A 217 -3.52 13.59 3.37
N ALA A 218 -4.40 14.32 2.67
CA ALA A 218 -4.98 13.94 1.39
C ALA A 218 -4.56 14.95 0.32
N ALA A 219 -4.15 14.47 -0.84
CA ALA A 219 -3.80 15.33 -1.96
C ALA A 219 -4.19 14.70 -3.30
N MET A 220 -4.43 15.56 -4.29
CA MET A 220 -4.48 15.19 -5.70
C MET A 220 -3.06 15.19 -6.27
N GLU A 221 -2.69 14.12 -6.96
CA GLU A 221 -1.45 14.04 -7.75
C GLU A 221 -1.74 14.57 -9.16
N ARG A 222 -1.43 15.86 -9.37
CA ARG A 222 -1.79 16.60 -10.59
C ARG A 222 -1.17 16.00 -11.84
N ASP A 223 0.08 15.54 -11.72
CA ASP A 223 0.85 14.87 -12.77
C ASP A 223 0.33 13.48 -13.15
N ARG A 224 -0.56 12.90 -12.32
CA ARG A 224 -1.23 11.61 -12.57
C ARG A 224 -2.72 11.76 -12.87
N SER A 225 -3.25 12.96 -12.75
CA SER A 225 -4.65 13.26 -13.03
C SER A 225 -4.78 13.79 -14.45
N TRP A 226 -5.75 13.27 -15.21
CA TRP A 226 -5.87 13.51 -16.64
C TRP A 226 -7.33 13.81 -17.03
N ALA A 227 -7.53 14.53 -18.13
CA ALA A 227 -8.85 14.79 -18.69
C ALA A 227 -8.77 14.98 -20.21
N LEU A 228 -9.62 14.27 -20.95
CA LEU A 228 -9.77 14.47 -22.39
C LEU A 228 -10.34 15.87 -22.65
N PRO A 229 -9.75 16.67 -23.56
CA PRO A 229 -10.18 18.05 -23.80
C PRO A 229 -11.69 18.19 -24.06
N GLU A 230 -12.27 17.28 -24.83
CA GLU A 230 -13.69 17.24 -25.19
C GLU A 230 -14.62 16.79 -24.06
N ARG A 231 -14.07 16.32 -22.94
CA ARG A 231 -14.83 15.87 -21.75
C ARG A 231 -14.73 16.84 -20.57
N ARG A 232 -14.03 17.97 -20.74
CA ARG A 232 -13.86 19.03 -19.72
C ARG A 232 -15.13 19.85 -19.51
N THR A 233 -16.16 19.24 -18.94
CA THR A 233 -17.44 19.88 -18.61
C THR A 233 -17.52 20.22 -17.11
N ALA A 234 -18.44 21.11 -16.73
CA ALA A 234 -18.66 21.42 -15.31
C ALA A 234 -19.14 20.19 -14.51
N ALA A 235 -19.99 19.35 -15.11
CA ALA A 235 -20.48 18.12 -14.48
C ALA A 235 -19.36 17.11 -14.25
N ALA A 236 -18.49 16.89 -15.24
CA ALA A 236 -17.33 16.01 -15.09
C ALA A 236 -16.37 16.55 -14.02
N LEU A 237 -16.12 17.86 -13.96
CA LEU A 237 -15.25 18.45 -12.93
C LEU A 237 -15.84 18.28 -11.53
N ALA A 238 -17.16 18.44 -11.38
CA ALA A 238 -17.85 18.20 -10.11
C ALA A 238 -17.74 16.74 -9.67
N HIS A 239 -17.81 15.79 -10.62
CA HIS A 239 -17.61 14.38 -10.34
C HIS A 239 -16.20 14.10 -9.78
N GLU A 240 -15.15 14.60 -10.46
CA GLU A 240 -13.76 14.50 -9.99
C GLU A 240 -13.52 15.22 -8.65
N GLN A 241 -14.20 16.35 -8.42
CA GLN A 241 -14.15 17.04 -7.12
C GLN A 241 -14.74 16.14 -6.01
N GLY A 242 -15.81 15.40 -6.29
CA GLY A 242 -16.36 14.42 -5.36
C GLY A 242 -15.35 13.32 -4.97
N HIS A 243 -14.57 12.82 -5.91
CA HIS A 243 -13.46 11.89 -5.61
C HIS A 243 -12.41 12.53 -4.69
N PHE A 244 -12.08 13.80 -4.90
CA PHE A 244 -11.12 14.52 -4.05
C PHE A 244 -11.67 14.79 -2.65
N ASP A 245 -12.95 15.14 -2.54
CA ASP A 245 -13.64 15.35 -1.28
C ASP A 245 -13.76 14.07 -0.47
N LEU A 246 -14.03 12.93 -1.14
CA LEU A 246 -13.98 11.62 -0.51
C LEU A 246 -12.58 11.31 0.07
N ALA A 247 -11.51 11.66 -0.63
CA ALA A 247 -10.16 11.49 -0.08
C ALA A 247 -9.98 12.30 1.23
N GLU A 248 -10.51 13.52 1.30
CA GLU A 248 -10.50 14.30 2.55
C GLU A 248 -11.37 13.68 3.65
N VAL A 249 -12.55 13.13 3.33
CA VAL A 249 -13.38 12.39 4.29
C VAL A 249 -12.56 11.28 4.95
N TYR A 250 -11.92 10.42 4.15
CA TYR A 250 -11.14 9.30 4.66
C TYR A 250 -9.85 9.74 5.36
N ARG A 251 -9.26 10.88 4.97
CA ARG A 251 -8.18 11.51 5.74
C ARG A 251 -8.63 11.90 7.14
N ARG A 252 -9.83 12.48 7.30
CA ARG A 252 -10.39 12.86 8.60
C ARG A 252 -10.71 11.63 9.47
N ILE A 253 -11.20 10.56 8.86
CA ILE A 253 -11.44 9.28 9.55
C ILE A 253 -10.10 8.73 10.08
N LEU A 254 -9.09 8.64 9.22
CA LEU A 254 -7.76 8.16 9.59
C LEU A 254 -7.14 9.01 10.70
N ASP A 255 -7.19 10.34 10.57
CA ASP A 255 -6.68 11.26 11.60
C ASP A 255 -7.33 11.00 12.96
N ARG A 256 -8.66 10.82 13.00
CA ARG A 256 -9.39 10.51 14.24
C ARG A 256 -8.98 9.16 14.82
N GLU A 257 -8.87 8.12 13.99
CA GLU A 257 -8.48 6.79 14.44
C GLU A 257 -7.05 6.79 15.00
N LEU A 258 -6.10 7.40 14.29
CA LEU A 258 -4.70 7.46 14.71
C LEU A 258 -4.53 8.23 16.03
N ARG A 259 -5.21 9.37 16.21
CA ARG A 259 -5.14 10.14 17.47
C ARG A 259 -5.58 9.35 18.70
N GLY A 260 -6.42 8.34 18.53
CA GLY A 260 -6.90 7.48 19.61
C GLY A 260 -5.98 6.31 19.95
N LEU A 261 -4.87 6.12 19.22
CA LEU A 261 -4.01 4.97 19.42
C LEU A 261 -3.06 5.15 20.60
N SER A 262 -3.00 4.09 21.40
CA SER A 262 -1.94 3.81 22.35
C SER A 262 -1.59 2.31 22.28
N ALA A 263 -0.45 1.95 22.85
CA ALA A 263 -0.04 0.56 23.00
C ALA A 263 0.80 0.39 24.26
N ASP A 264 0.74 -0.79 24.86
CA ASP A 264 1.56 -1.15 26.02
C ASP A 264 2.56 -2.25 25.64
N GLY A 265 3.67 -2.32 26.36
CA GLY A 265 4.73 -3.31 26.13
C GLY A 265 5.60 -3.52 27.36
N TRP A 266 6.32 -4.64 27.40
CA TRP A 266 7.26 -4.93 28.49
C TRP A 266 8.56 -4.11 28.38
N ALA A 267 8.94 -3.75 27.15
CA ALA A 267 9.97 -2.76 26.86
C ALA A 267 9.40 -1.57 26.05
N ALA A 268 10.09 -0.43 26.10
CA ALA A 268 9.74 0.77 25.32
C ALA A 268 9.62 0.47 23.82
N ALA A 269 10.56 -0.32 23.28
CA ALA A 269 10.59 -0.71 21.88
C ALA A 269 9.38 -1.56 21.48
N ASP A 270 8.91 -2.44 22.37
CA ASP A 270 7.73 -3.29 22.11
C ASP A 270 6.46 -2.45 22.03
N ALA A 271 6.28 -1.52 22.98
CA ALA A 271 5.14 -0.60 23.00
C ALA A 271 5.13 0.30 21.74
N GLU A 272 6.30 0.84 21.35
CA GLU A 272 6.42 1.63 20.13
C GLU A 272 6.11 0.81 18.87
N GLN A 273 6.66 -0.41 18.76
CA GLN A 273 6.44 -1.28 17.61
C GLN A 273 4.96 -1.66 17.49
N GLU A 274 4.30 -1.99 18.60
CA GLU A 274 2.88 -2.29 18.64
C GLU A 274 2.03 -1.09 18.21
N LEU A 275 2.33 0.12 18.70
CA LEU A 275 1.64 1.34 18.26
C LEU A 275 1.78 1.55 16.74
N ARG A 276 2.99 1.37 16.20
CA ARG A 276 3.25 1.49 14.75
C ARG A 276 2.53 0.42 13.94
N THR A 277 2.44 -0.80 14.46
CA THR A 277 1.66 -1.89 13.85
C THR A 277 0.18 -1.50 13.77
N ARG A 278 -0.41 -1.06 14.89
CA ARG A 278 -1.82 -0.59 14.95
C ARG A 278 -2.08 0.58 14.02
N ALA A 279 -1.17 1.55 13.96
CA ALA A 279 -1.28 2.68 13.03
C ALA A 279 -1.27 2.22 11.56
N GLY A 280 -0.38 1.28 11.22
CA GLY A 280 -0.34 0.67 9.89
C GLY A 280 -1.60 -0.14 9.55
N GLU A 281 -2.21 -0.83 10.53
CA GLU A 281 -3.48 -1.54 10.37
C GLU A 281 -4.65 -0.58 10.14
N ALA A 282 -4.75 0.49 10.94
CA ALA A 282 -5.75 1.54 10.75
C ALA A 282 -5.62 2.17 9.36
N PHE A 283 -4.40 2.53 8.94
CA PHE A 283 -4.15 3.06 7.60
C PHE A 283 -4.63 2.13 6.49
N ARG A 284 -4.30 0.83 6.56
CA ARG A 284 -4.72 -0.16 5.55
C ARG A 284 -6.23 -0.29 5.49
N ARG A 285 -6.89 -0.40 6.65
CA ARG A 285 -8.36 -0.53 6.73
C ARG A 285 -9.06 0.70 6.17
N VAL A 286 -8.67 1.90 6.59
CA VAL A 286 -9.27 3.15 6.12
C VAL A 286 -9.01 3.36 4.62
N SER A 287 -7.80 3.04 4.12
CA SER A 287 -7.48 3.13 2.69
C SER A 287 -8.26 2.13 1.84
N ALA A 288 -8.51 0.92 2.35
CA ALA A 288 -9.37 -0.05 1.69
C ALA A 288 -10.81 0.47 1.59
N GLY A 289 -11.36 0.98 2.70
CA GLY A 289 -12.70 1.60 2.71
C GLY A 289 -12.82 2.80 1.76
N HIS A 290 -11.79 3.64 1.71
CA HIS A 290 -11.72 4.75 0.76
C HIS A 290 -11.81 4.23 -0.69
N SER A 291 -11.04 3.19 -1.02
CA SER A 291 -11.01 2.61 -2.36
C SER A 291 -12.35 1.98 -2.76
N GLU A 292 -13.02 1.30 -1.82
CA GLU A 292 -14.36 0.72 -2.03
C GLU A 292 -15.41 1.82 -2.28
N VAL A 293 -15.40 2.89 -1.49
CA VAL A 293 -16.35 4.00 -1.67
C VAL A 293 -16.08 4.80 -2.94
N GLN A 294 -14.83 4.94 -3.37
CA GLN A 294 -14.50 5.54 -4.67
C GLN A 294 -15.11 4.72 -5.81
N ALA A 295 -14.96 3.39 -5.78
CA ALA A 295 -15.52 2.50 -6.79
C ALA A 295 -17.06 2.49 -6.78
N LEU A 296 -17.68 2.55 -5.59
CA LEU A 296 -19.14 2.68 -5.46
C LEU A 296 -19.63 4.01 -6.01
N TYR A 297 -18.93 5.11 -5.74
CA TYR A 297 -19.27 6.43 -6.26
C TYR A 297 -19.22 6.48 -7.79
N ASP A 298 -18.14 5.95 -8.39
CA ASP A 298 -18.03 5.77 -9.84
C ASP A 298 -19.21 4.96 -10.41
N GLY A 299 -19.47 3.78 -9.82
CA GLY A 299 -20.49 2.87 -10.32
C GLY A 299 -21.92 3.39 -10.18
N GLU A 300 -22.27 3.97 -9.03
CA GLU A 300 -23.63 4.46 -8.76
C GLU A 300 -23.95 5.76 -9.50
N THR A 301 -22.96 6.59 -9.81
CA THR A 301 -23.15 7.83 -10.57
C THR A 301 -22.97 7.63 -12.07
N ASP A 302 -22.66 6.41 -12.51
CA ASP A 302 -22.33 6.11 -13.91
C ASP A 302 -21.18 7.00 -14.42
N HIS A 303 -20.13 7.13 -13.61
CA HIS A 303 -19.01 8.08 -13.78
C HIS A 303 -19.49 9.53 -13.97
N GLY A 304 -20.39 9.96 -13.08
CA GLY A 304 -20.98 11.31 -13.07
C GLY A 304 -22.05 11.59 -14.14
N ARG A 305 -22.47 10.58 -14.93
CA ARG A 305 -23.53 10.74 -15.96
C ARG A 305 -24.94 10.68 -15.38
N ASP A 306 -25.15 9.94 -14.28
CA ASP A 306 -26.40 9.97 -13.52
C ASP A 306 -26.42 11.19 -12.59
N THR A 307 -27.02 12.28 -13.09
CA THR A 307 -27.14 13.54 -12.35
C THR A 307 -27.91 13.41 -11.02
N ALA A 308 -28.91 12.52 -10.93
CA ALA A 308 -29.70 12.36 -9.72
C ALA A 308 -28.89 11.67 -8.62
N ARG A 309 -28.13 10.63 -9.00
CA ARG A 309 -27.19 9.95 -8.11
C ARG A 309 -26.02 10.84 -7.73
N GLN A 310 -25.45 11.57 -8.67
CA GLN A 310 -24.39 12.55 -8.43
C GLN A 310 -24.80 13.55 -7.33
N MET A 311 -25.98 14.17 -7.44
CA MET A 311 -26.49 15.09 -6.42
C MET A 311 -26.73 14.41 -5.06
N ALA A 312 -27.11 13.13 -5.03
CA ALA A 312 -27.27 12.40 -3.78
C ALA A 312 -25.92 12.16 -3.10
N TRP A 313 -24.92 11.74 -3.87
CA TRP A 313 -23.55 11.56 -3.40
C TRP A 313 -22.94 12.86 -2.90
N GLU A 314 -23.12 13.99 -3.60
CA GLU A 314 -22.65 15.30 -3.14
C GLU A 314 -23.21 15.66 -1.75
N ARG A 315 -24.49 15.34 -1.48
CA ARG A 315 -25.08 15.56 -0.14
C ARG A 315 -24.47 14.64 0.91
N TRP A 316 -24.23 13.37 0.59
CA TRP A 316 -23.58 12.43 1.50
C TRP A 316 -22.14 12.84 1.79
N ILE A 317 -21.35 13.14 0.77
CA ILE A 317 -19.97 13.62 0.89
C ILE A 317 -19.91 14.89 1.74
N ALA A 318 -20.80 15.87 1.49
CA ALA A 318 -20.86 17.08 2.30
C ALA A 318 -21.20 16.80 3.77
N ALA A 319 -22.07 15.82 4.04
CA ALA A 319 -22.36 15.36 5.40
C ALA A 319 -21.15 14.68 6.03
N TRP A 320 -20.46 13.80 5.32
CA TRP A 320 -19.28 13.08 5.79
C TRP A 320 -18.07 13.99 6.01
N LEU A 321 -17.93 15.06 5.22
CA LEU A 321 -16.92 16.07 5.48
C LEU A 321 -17.17 16.75 6.84
N ARG A 322 -18.42 17.05 7.18
CA ARG A 322 -18.76 17.62 8.51
C ARG A 322 -18.64 16.59 9.63
N GLU A 323 -19.12 15.37 9.39
CA GLU A 323 -19.18 14.27 10.34
C GLU A 323 -18.62 12.98 9.73
N PRO A 324 -17.29 12.79 9.76
CA PRO A 324 -16.62 11.67 9.07
C PRO A 324 -17.04 10.29 9.56
N GLY A 325 -17.60 10.20 10.77
CA GLY A 325 -18.13 8.93 11.32
C GLY A 325 -19.39 8.41 10.63
N LEU A 326 -20.03 9.21 9.77
CA LEU A 326 -21.18 8.79 8.96
C LEU A 326 -20.78 8.09 7.66
N ALA A 327 -19.51 8.19 7.26
CA ALA A 327 -19.01 7.54 6.06
C ALA A 327 -18.87 6.01 6.29
N PRO A 328 -19.07 5.18 5.26
CA PRO A 328 -18.86 3.74 5.36
C PRO A 328 -17.41 3.40 5.76
N LEU A 329 -17.26 2.46 6.70
CA LEU A 329 -15.99 1.80 6.98
C LEU A 329 -16.18 0.30 6.71
N PRO A 330 -15.15 -0.38 6.16
CA PRO A 330 -15.18 -1.82 5.94
C PRO A 330 -15.15 -2.59 7.26
#